data_AF-A0A958KPB1-F1
#
_entry.id   AF-A0A958KPB1-F1
#
_cell.length_a   1.000
_cell.length_b   1.000
_cell.length_c   1.000
_cell.angle_alpha   90.00
_cell.angle_beta   90.00
_cell.angle_gamma   90.00
#
_symmetry.space_group_name_H-M   'P 1'
#
loop_
_entity.id
_entity.type
_entity.pdbx_description
1 polymer ?
#
loop_
_entity_poly.entity_id
_entity_poly.type
_entity_poly.pdbx_seq_one_letter_code
_entity_poly.pdbx_strand_id
1 'polypeptide(L)'
;MSKKVTKSQAPDHLSDEMCSFFDHVMVEFHLEEQHQKILQAACELWDRASEARLQVEEFGLTYTDRFGQDKERPEVKIQRDSSLAFARLLRELNLESDNESDPRIPRIG
;
A
#
# COMPACT_ATOMS: atom_id res chain seq x y z
N MET A 1 3.89 14.92 -31.30
CA MET A 1 3.21 13.61 -31.19
C MET A 1 2.42 13.62 -29.89
N SER A 2 1.11 13.83 -29.94
CA SER A 2 0.28 13.84 -28.72
C SER A 2 0.18 12.42 -28.19
N LYS A 3 0.71 12.17 -26.98
CA LYS A 3 0.34 10.99 -26.18
C LYS A 3 -1.19 11.02 -26.04
N LYS A 4 -1.88 10.01 -26.57
CA LYS A 4 -3.29 9.78 -26.23
C LYS A 4 -3.32 9.52 -24.72
N VAL A 5 -3.99 10.40 -23.98
CA VAL A 5 -4.28 10.18 -22.56
C VAL A 5 -5.32 9.05 -22.53
N THR A 6 -4.86 7.82 -22.29
CA THR A 6 -5.75 6.71 -21.98
C THR A 6 -6.35 6.97 -20.60
N LYS A 7 -7.67 6.81 -20.48
CA LYS A 7 -8.38 6.97 -19.21
C LYS A 7 -7.81 5.95 -18.21
N SER A 8 -7.39 6.42 -17.02
CA SER A 8 -6.90 5.57 -15.93
C SER A 8 -7.96 4.53 -15.52
N GLN A 9 -7.51 3.33 -15.20
CA GLN A 9 -8.36 2.26 -14.65
C GLN A 9 -8.38 2.31 -13.12
N ALA A 10 -7.45 3.05 -12.51
CA ALA A 10 -7.37 3.23 -11.08
C ALA A 10 -8.60 3.99 -10.51
N PRO A 11 -9.01 3.69 -9.27
CA PRO A 11 -9.99 4.51 -8.55
C PRO A 11 -9.52 5.96 -8.35
N ASP A 12 -10.43 6.91 -8.54
CA ASP A 12 -10.15 8.36 -8.51
C ASP A 12 -9.65 8.90 -7.15
N HIS A 13 -9.84 8.15 -6.06
CA HIS A 13 -9.46 8.57 -4.70
C HIS A 13 -8.05 8.14 -4.29
N LEU A 14 -7.35 7.38 -5.14
CA LEU A 14 -5.96 7.00 -4.89
C LEU A 14 -5.03 8.19 -5.11
N SER A 15 -3.88 8.18 -4.44
CA SER A 15 -2.80 9.12 -4.72
C SER A 15 -2.29 8.97 -6.15
N ASP A 16 -1.67 10.01 -6.70
CA ASP A 16 -1.05 9.96 -8.04
C ASP A 16 -0.02 8.81 -8.16
N GLU A 17 0.70 8.53 -7.06
CA GLU A 17 1.66 7.43 -6.96
C GLU A 17 0.95 6.08 -7.13
N MET A 18 -0.13 5.85 -6.38
CA MET A 18 -0.86 4.59 -6.41
C MET A 18 -1.74 4.44 -7.65
N CYS A 19 -2.27 5.52 -8.22
CA CYS A 19 -2.89 5.52 -9.54
C CYS A 19 -1.91 4.98 -10.60
N SER A 20 -0.68 5.52 -10.60
CA SER A 20 0.35 5.11 -11.55
C SER A 20 0.76 3.65 -11.36
N PHE A 21 0.89 3.20 -10.11
CA PHE A 21 1.18 1.81 -9.79
C PHE A 21 0.05 0.86 -10.21
N PHE A 22 -1.21 1.23 -9.89
CA PHE A 22 -2.38 0.44 -10.24
C PHE A 22 -2.51 0.26 -11.75
N ASP A 23 -2.43 1.36 -12.51
CA ASP A 23 -2.49 1.31 -13.98
C ASP A 23 -1.35 0.47 -14.57
N HIS A 24 -0.13 0.59 -14.02
CA HIS A 24 0.99 -0.23 -14.46
C HIS A 24 0.74 -1.72 -14.26
N VAL A 25 0.28 -2.12 -13.08
CA VAL A 25 -0.03 -3.53 -12.77
C VAL A 25 -1.17 -4.05 -13.65
N MET A 26 -2.22 -3.26 -13.87
CA MET A 26 -3.34 -3.64 -14.73
C MET A 26 -2.94 -3.84 -16.20
N VAL A 27 -1.94 -3.10 -16.67
CA VAL A 27 -1.41 -3.23 -18.04
C VAL A 27 -0.46 -4.41 -18.16
N GLU A 28 0.43 -4.59 -17.18
CA GLU A 28 1.47 -5.62 -17.21
C GLU A 28 0.88 -7.02 -16.92
N PHE A 29 -0.11 -7.10 -16.02
CA PHE A 29 -0.70 -8.35 -15.58
C PHE A 29 -2.16 -8.43 -16.00
N HIS A 30 -2.54 -9.54 -16.64
CA HIS A 30 -3.94 -9.82 -16.97
C HIS A 30 -4.66 -10.34 -15.72
N LEU A 31 -5.03 -9.44 -14.82
CA LEU A 31 -5.66 -9.77 -13.54
C LEU A 31 -7.15 -10.09 -13.69
N GLU A 32 -7.57 -11.21 -13.12
CA GLU A 32 -8.99 -11.53 -12.86
C GLU A 32 -9.64 -10.51 -11.89
N GLU A 33 -10.96 -10.32 -11.96
CA GLU A 33 -11.71 -9.33 -11.16
C GLU A 33 -11.42 -9.43 -9.64
N GLN A 34 -11.24 -10.64 -9.12
CA GLN A 34 -10.89 -10.86 -7.72
C GLN A 34 -9.52 -10.28 -7.35
N HIS A 35 -8.51 -10.44 -8.22
CA HIS A 35 -7.17 -9.89 -8.00
C HIS A 35 -7.15 -8.38 -8.17
N GLN A 36 -7.99 -7.81 -9.05
CA GLN A 36 -8.14 -6.36 -9.18
C GLN A 36 -8.64 -5.72 -7.87
N LYS A 37 -9.58 -6.38 -7.15
CA LYS A 37 -10.04 -5.91 -5.83
C LYS A 37 -8.93 -5.98 -4.78
N ILE A 38 -8.09 -7.01 -4.82
CA ILE A 38 -6.94 -7.14 -3.91
C ILE A 38 -5.91 -6.04 -4.20
N LEU A 39 -5.62 -5.77 -5.48
CA LEU A 39 -4.74 -4.70 -5.91
C LEU A 39 -5.24 -3.33 -5.46
N GLN A 40 -6.54 -3.05 -5.65
CA GLN A 40 -7.15 -1.82 -5.18
C GLN A 40 -6.99 -1.66 -3.67
N ALA A 41 -7.35 -2.69 -2.89
CA ALA A 41 -7.22 -2.66 -1.44
C ALA A 41 -5.76 -2.47 -0.99
N ALA A 42 -4.79 -3.05 -1.70
CA ALA A 42 -3.37 -2.84 -1.43
C ALA A 42 -2.98 -1.37 -1.65
N CYS A 43 -3.39 -0.75 -2.75
CA CYS A 43 -3.13 0.66 -3.04
C CYS A 43 -3.72 1.59 -1.96
N GLU A 44 -4.97 1.34 -1.54
CA GLU A 44 -5.63 2.11 -0.49
C GLU A 44 -4.91 2.00 0.86
N LEU A 45 -4.39 0.81 1.19
CA LEU A 45 -3.60 0.60 2.40
C LEU A 45 -2.23 1.28 2.35
N TRP A 46 -1.60 1.36 1.18
CA TRP A 46 -0.38 2.13 1.00
C TRP A 46 -0.63 3.62 1.24
N ASP A 47 -1.66 4.20 0.62
CA ASP A 47 -2.01 5.60 0.79
C ASP A 47 -2.31 5.92 2.26
N ARG A 48 -3.03 5.03 2.95
CA ARG A 48 -3.29 5.17 4.39
C ARG A 48 -2.02 5.11 5.23
N ALA A 49 -1.10 4.20 4.90
CA ALA A 49 0.18 4.11 5.60
C ALA A 49 1.03 5.37 5.38
N SER A 50 1.03 5.91 4.17
CA SER A 50 1.74 7.13 3.79
C SER A 50 1.18 8.36 4.49
N GLU A 51 -0.15 8.52 4.52
CA GLU A 51 -0.83 9.59 5.26
C GLU A 51 -0.44 9.56 6.75
N ALA A 52 -0.54 8.39 7.38
CA ALA A 52 -0.18 8.22 8.78
C ALA A 52 1.31 8.52 9.04
N ARG A 53 2.20 8.11 8.13
CA ARG A 53 3.64 8.42 8.20
C ARG A 53 3.89 9.93 8.17
N LEU A 54 3.23 10.66 7.29
CA LEU A 54 3.38 12.12 7.19
C LEU A 54 2.90 12.82 8.48
N GLN A 55 1.80 12.36 9.07
CA GLN A 55 1.32 12.87 10.35
C GLN A 55 2.32 12.60 11.50
N VAL A 56 2.92 11.41 11.55
CA VAL A 56 3.96 11.08 12.54
C VAL A 56 5.22 11.94 12.34
N GLU A 57 5.60 12.21 11.09
CA GLU A 57 6.73 13.08 10.76
C GLU A 57 6.49 14.53 11.20
N GLU A 58 5.27 15.03 11.03
CA GLU A 58 4.88 16.39 11.43
C GLU A 58 4.75 16.56 12.94
N PHE A 59 4.09 15.62 13.63
CA PHE A 59 3.71 15.76 15.04
C PHE A 59 4.56 14.96 16.02
N GLY A 60 5.48 14.12 15.53
CA GLY A 60 6.28 13.20 16.32
C GLY A 60 5.54 11.90 16.68
N LEU A 61 6.21 11.08 17.50
CA LEU A 61 5.76 9.72 17.84
C LEU A 61 4.79 9.67 19.02
N THR A 62 4.81 10.68 19.88
CA THR A 62 4.03 10.73 21.13
C THR A 62 3.30 12.05 21.28
N TYR A 63 2.24 12.04 22.08
CA TYR A 63 1.54 13.24 22.52
C TYR A 63 1.28 13.15 24.02
N THR A 64 1.27 14.30 24.69
CA THR A 64 0.91 14.39 26.10
C THR A 64 -0.60 14.49 26.24
N ASP A 65 -1.20 13.59 27.02
CA ASP A 65 -2.63 13.58 27.25
C ASP A 65 -3.08 14.61 28.31
N ARG A 66 -4.40 14.67 28.57
CA ARG A 66 -4.98 15.60 29.56
C ARG A 66 -4.49 15.37 31.01
N PHE A 67 -3.86 14.24 31.29
CA PHE A 67 -3.32 13.87 32.61
C PHE A 67 -1.80 14.07 32.69
N GLY A 68 -1.17 14.64 31.64
CA GLY A 68 0.28 14.85 31.60
C GLY A 68 1.08 13.59 31.29
N GLN A 69 0.44 12.54 30.76
CA GLN A 69 1.12 11.29 30.40
C GLN A 69 1.45 11.26 28.92
N ASP A 70 2.67 10.86 28.58
CA ASP A 70 3.07 10.66 27.19
C ASP A 70 2.47 9.35 26.67
N LYS A 71 1.75 9.46 25.54
CA LYS A 71 1.10 8.34 24.87
C LYS A 71 1.54 8.27 23.43
N GLU A 72 1.60 7.04 22.91
CA GLU A 72 1.81 6.80 21.50
C GLU A 72 0.66 7.40 20.68
N ARG A 73 1.03 8.06 19.59
CA ARG A 73 0.09 8.62 18.64
C ARG A 73 -0.65 7.52 17.87
N PRO A 74 -1.97 7.62 17.67
CA PRO A 74 -2.75 6.59 16.97
C PRO A 74 -2.25 6.34 15.53
N GLU A 75 -1.67 7.35 14.90
CA GLU A 75 -1.09 7.27 13.56
C GLU A 75 0.03 6.25 13.46
N VAL A 76 0.81 6.03 14.53
CA VAL A 76 1.87 5.01 14.55
C VAL A 76 1.27 3.62 14.34
N LYS A 77 0.16 3.33 15.02
CA LYS A 77 -0.55 2.06 14.86
C LYS A 77 -1.18 1.94 13.46
N ILE A 78 -1.79 3.01 12.96
CA ILE A 78 -2.40 3.03 11.62
C ILE A 78 -1.35 2.73 10.54
N GLN A 79 -0.21 3.42 10.61
CA GLN A 79 0.91 3.22 9.69
C GLN A 79 1.36 1.76 9.71
N ARG A 80 1.62 1.22 10.89
CA ARG A 80 2.08 -0.15 11.08
C ARG A 80 1.09 -1.19 10.55
N ASP A 81 -0.18 -1.08 10.94
CA ASP A 81 -1.22 -2.03 10.58
C ASP A 81 -1.50 -2.01 9.07
N SER A 82 -1.54 -0.80 8.47
CA SER A 82 -1.74 -0.62 7.03
C SER A 82 -0.55 -1.13 6.22
N SER A 83 0.68 -0.88 6.68
CA SER A 83 1.90 -1.37 6.02
C SER A 83 1.97 -2.90 6.02
N LEU A 84 1.59 -3.52 7.14
CA LEU A 84 1.54 -4.99 7.26
C LEU A 84 0.46 -5.59 6.36
N ALA A 85 -0.73 -4.98 6.32
CA ALA A 85 -1.82 -5.43 5.46
C ALA A 85 -1.47 -5.28 3.98
N PHE A 86 -0.86 -4.16 3.58
CA PHE A 86 -0.33 -3.95 2.23
C PHE A 86 0.65 -5.07 1.81
N ALA A 87 1.66 -5.36 2.64
CA ALA A 87 2.63 -6.41 2.35
C ALA A 87 1.98 -7.80 2.21
N ARG A 88 0.91 -8.08 2.96
CA ARG A 88 0.15 -9.33 2.85
C ARG A 88 -0.64 -9.40 1.55
N LEU A 89 -1.31 -8.31 1.15
CA LEU A 89 -2.08 -8.28 -0.09
C LEU A 89 -1.15 -8.35 -1.32
N LEU A 90 0.00 -7.67 -1.30
CA LEU A 90 1.00 -7.80 -2.36
C LEU A 90 1.50 -9.24 -2.50
N ARG A 91 1.67 -9.94 -1.37
CA ARG A 91 2.03 -11.36 -1.39
C ARG A 91 0.92 -12.23 -2.00
N GLU A 92 -0.33 -11.93 -1.68
CA GLU A 92 -1.49 -12.65 -2.23
C GLU A 92 -1.62 -12.47 -3.74
N LEU A 93 -1.30 -11.28 -4.26
CA LEU A 93 -1.30 -11.03 -5.71
C LEU A 93 -0.27 -11.88 -6.45
N ASN A 94 0.81 -12.30 -5.77
CA ASN A 94 1.90 -13.12 -6.30
C ASN A 94 2.32 -12.74 -7.74
N LEU A 95 2.55 -11.45 -7.96
CA LEU A 95 2.94 -10.89 -9.26
C LEU A 95 4.39 -11.30 -9.56
N GLU A 96 4.56 -12.50 -10.13
CA GLU A 96 5.85 -12.98 -10.62
C GLU A 96 6.01 -12.59 -12.09
N SER A 97 7.08 -11.85 -12.39
CA SER A 97 7.64 -11.87 -13.76
C SER A 97 8.30 -13.24 -13.98
N ASP A 98 8.31 -13.77 -15.21
CA ASP A 98 8.82 -15.11 -15.61
C ASP A 98 10.25 -15.52 -15.16
N ASN A 99 10.93 -14.71 -14.33
CA ASN A 99 12.18 -15.08 -13.67
C ASN A 99 11.89 -15.81 -12.35
N GLU A 100 11.90 -17.15 -12.42
CA GLU A 100 12.05 -18.12 -11.32
C GLU A 100 11.82 -17.59 -9.90
N SER A 101 10.64 -17.87 -9.34
CA SER A 101 10.37 -17.63 -7.93
C SER A 101 11.14 -18.61 -7.04
N ASP A 102 12.10 -18.08 -6.29
CA ASP A 102 12.73 -18.81 -5.18
C ASP A 102 11.66 -19.11 -4.12
N PRO A 103 11.36 -20.38 -3.80
CA PRO A 103 10.46 -20.70 -2.70
C PRO A 103 11.07 -20.07 -1.44
N ARG A 104 10.37 -19.10 -0.83
CA ARG A 104 10.81 -18.52 0.45
C ARG A 104 10.64 -19.57 1.54
N ILE A 105 11.63 -20.46 1.65
CA ILE A 105 11.69 -21.51 2.66
C ILE A 105 11.75 -20.83 4.03
N PRO A 106 10.87 -21.19 4.98
CA PRO A 106 10.96 -20.70 6.35
C PRO A 106 12.36 -20.98 6.89
N ARG A 107 12.94 -20.02 7.60
CA ARG A 107 14.16 -20.28 8.37
C ARG A 107 13.78 -21.24 9.50
N ILE A 108 14.06 -22.53 9.30
CA ILE A 108 13.94 -23.55 10.34
C ILE A 108 14.90 -23.12 11.47
N GLY A 109 14.35 -23.04 12.69
CA GLY A 109 15.00 -22.47 13.87
C GLY A 109 16.29 -23.16 14.28
#